data_AF-A0A5M4AJL0-F1
#
_entry.id   AF-A0A5M4AJL0-F1
#
_cell.length_a   1.000
_cell.length_b   1.000
_cell.length_c   1.000
_cell.angle_alpha   90.00
_cell.angle_beta   90.00
_cell.angle_gamma   90.00
#
_symmetry.space_group_name_H-M   'P 1'
#
loop_
_entity.id
_entity.type
_entity.pdbx_description
1 polymer ?
#
loop_
_entity_poly.entity_id
_entity_poly.type
_entity_poly.pdbx_seq_one_letter_code
_entity_poly.pdbx_strand_id
1 'polypeptide(L)' 'MYDLVFDKEQKQNNLVLSETVYTEFEPALLRVTTPEPGDISEFINILQNRLDEHLDKNPPDAPSLTDIISG' A
#
# COMPACT_ATOMS: atom_id res chain seq x y z
N MET A 1 -21.80 -3.16 -9.70
CA MET A 1 -21.77 -2.19 -8.61
C MET A 1 -23.19 -1.82 -8.24
N TYR A 2 -23.46 -1.72 -6.94
CA TYR A 2 -24.74 -1.25 -6.44
C TYR A 2 -24.49 0.00 -5.61
N ASP A 3 -25.41 0.94 -5.70
CA ASP A 3 -25.34 2.19 -4.95
C ASP A 3 -26.68 2.48 -4.26
N LEU A 4 -26.58 3.28 -3.21
CA LEU A 4 -27.75 3.81 -2.53
C LEU A 4 -28.27 5.04 -3.29
N VAL A 5 -29.49 4.93 -3.81
CA VAL A 5 -30.18 6.02 -4.49
C VAL A 5 -31.36 6.47 -3.63
N PHE A 6 -31.40 7.76 -3.32
CA PHE A 6 -32.47 8.33 -2.51
C PHE A 6 -33.79 8.37 -3.30
N ASP A 7 -34.79 7.65 -2.80
CA ASP A 7 -36.17 7.66 -3.27
C ASP A 7 -36.94 8.75 -2.51
N LYS A 8 -37.39 9.77 -3.27
CA LYS A 8 -38.11 10.91 -2.71
C LYS A 8 -39.54 10.59 -2.29
N GLU A 9 -40.16 9.58 -2.89
CA GLU A 9 -41.54 9.18 -2.58
C GLU A 9 -41.59 8.40 -1.27
N GLN A 10 -40.67 7.42 -1.14
CA GLN A 10 -40.56 6.61 0.08
C GLN A 10 -39.71 7.25 1.16
N LYS A 11 -39.02 8.36 0.85
CA LYS A 11 -38.11 9.09 1.73
C LYS A 11 -37.02 8.20 2.35
N GLN A 12 -36.50 7.27 1.56
CA GLN A 12 -35.48 6.32 1.99
C GLN A 12 -34.46 6.08 0.88
N ASN A 13 -33.31 5.49 1.21
CA ASN A 13 -32.34 5.06 0.20
C ASN A 13 -32.65 3.62 -0.22
N ASN A 14 -32.72 3.39 -1.53
CA ASN A 14 -32.86 2.06 -2.09
C ASN A 14 -31.52 1.60 -2.67
N LEU A 15 -31.18 0.34 -2.48
CA LEU A 15 -30.02 -0.27 -3.13
C LEU A 15 -30.39 -0.54 -4.59
N VAL A 16 -29.69 0.12 -5.51
CA VAL A 16 -29.95 0.06 -6.96
C VAL A 16 -28.71 -0.47 -7.66
N LEU A 17 -28.89 -1.37 -8.62
CA LEU A 17 -27.81 -1.82 -9.50
C LEU A 17 -27.39 -0.62 -10.37
N SER A 18 -26.24 -0.02 -10.08
CA SER A 18 -25.73 1.14 -10.81
C SER A 18 -24.95 0.71 -12.05
N GLU A 19 -24.20 -0.39 -11.96
CA GLU A 19 -23.33 -0.85 -13.04
C GLU A 19 -23.17 -2.36 -13.03
N THR A 20 -22.99 -2.98 -14.18
CA THR A 20 -22.50 -4.36 -14.28
C THR A 20 -21.18 -4.36 -15.04
N VAL A 21 -20.12 -4.79 -14.37
CA VAL A 21 -18.78 -4.91 -14.96
C VAL A 21 -18.47 -6.39 -15.12
N TYR A 22 -18.20 -6.81 -16.35
CA TYR A 22 -17.74 -8.15 -16.65
C TYR A 22 -16.21 -8.15 -16.67
N THR A 23 -15.60 -9.08 -15.93
CA THR A 23 -14.16 -9.31 -15.95
C THR A 23 -13.86 -10.68 -16.55
N GLU A 24 -12.77 -10.77 -17.29
CA GLU A 24 -12.26 -12.06 -17.75
C GLU A 24 -11.71 -12.86 -16.56
N PHE A 25 -11.93 -14.18 -16.56
CA PHE A 25 -11.59 -15.04 -15.43
C PHE A 25 -10.09 -15.02 -15.10
N GLU A 26 -9.25 -15.26 -16.10
CA GLU A 26 -7.80 -15.37 -15.89
C GLU A 26 -7.15 -14.06 -15.43
N PRO A 27 -7.41 -12.88 -16.05
CA PRO A 27 -6.91 -11.61 -15.54
C PRO A 27 -7.38 -11.28 -14.12
N ALA A 28 -8.66 -11.55 -13.80
CA ALA A 28 -9.19 -11.30 -12.47
C ALA A 28 -8.52 -12.21 -11.42
N LEU A 29 -8.34 -13.50 -11.74
CA LEU A 29 -7.66 -14.44 -10.86
C LEU A 29 -6.20 -14.02 -10.64
N LEU A 30 -5.48 -13.65 -11.70
CA LEU A 30 -4.10 -13.19 -11.60
C LEU A 30 -3.99 -11.94 -10.75
N ARG A 31 -4.88 -10.96 -10.93
CA ARG A 31 -4.91 -9.71 -10.14
C ARG A 31 -5.10 -9.95 -8.64
N VAL A 32 -5.93 -10.93 -8.28
CA VAL A 32 -6.22 -11.28 -6.87
C VAL A 32 -5.11 -12.13 -6.25
N THR A 33 -4.49 -13.01 -7.04
CA THR A 33 -3.49 -13.97 -6.53
C THR A 33 -2.05 -13.46 -6.61
N THR A 34 -1.79 -12.41 -7.39
CA THR A 34 -0.45 -11.83 -7.54
C THR A 34 -0.33 -10.63 -6.59
N PRO A 35 0.53 -10.72 -5.55
CA PRO A 35 0.79 -9.58 -4.69
C PRO A 35 1.47 -8.46 -5.48
N GLU A 36 0.98 -7.23 -5.32
CA GLU A 36 1.69 -6.06 -5.82
C GLU A 36 2.67 -5.57 -4.76
N PRO A 37 3.88 -5.15 -5.15
CA PRO A 37 4.78 -4.46 -4.25
C PRO A 37 4.08 -3.23 -3.65
N GLY A 38 4.15 -3.10 -2.32
CA GLY A 38 3.70 -1.90 -1.63
C GLY A 38 4.57 -0.68 -1.93
N ASP A 39 4.25 0.45 -1.30
CA ASP A 39 5.05 1.67 -1.47
C ASP A 39 6.49 1.44 -0.98
N ILE A 40 7.46 1.57 -1.89
CA ILE A 40 8.88 1.42 -1.58
C ILE A 40 9.34 2.43 -0.52
N SER A 41 8.68 3.59 -0.44
CA SER A 41 8.99 4.63 0.53
C SER A 41 8.73 4.15 1.95
N GLU A 42 7.66 3.38 2.17
CA GLU A 42 7.35 2.78 3.47
C GLU A 42 8.46 1.80 3.88
N PHE A 43 8.93 0.98 2.94
CA PHE A 43 10.05 0.07 3.16
C PHE A 43 11.33 0.81 3.52
N ILE A 44 11.69 1.87 2.77
CA ILE A 44 12.87 2.69 3.07
C ILE A 44 12.75 3.36 4.44
N ASN A 45 11.58 3.90 4.79
CA ASN A 45 11.35 4.51 6.10
C ASN A 45 11.56 3.51 7.25
N ILE A 46 11.09 2.28 7.10
CA ILE A 46 11.32 1.22 8.10
C ILE A 46 12.82 0.93 8.25
N LEU A 47 13.57 0.88 7.14
CA LEU A 47 15.02 0.67 7.19
C LEU A 47 15.74 1.82 7.90
N GLN A 48 15.40 3.06 7.57
CA GLN A 48 16.00 4.23 8.19
C GLN A 48 15.73 4.27 9.69
N ASN A 49 14.48 4.04 10.10
CA ASN A 49 14.13 3.99 11.52
C ASN A 49 14.95 2.93 12.28
N ARG A 50 15.13 1.74 11.69
CA ARG A 50 15.95 0.68 12.30
C ARG A 50 17.44 1.06 12.38
N LEU A 51 17.95 1.77 11.37
CA LEU A 51 19.32 2.25 11.36
C LEU A 51 19.53 3.31 12.45
N ASP A 52 18.64 4.29 12.53
CA ASP A 52 18.67 5.35 13.54
C ASP A 52 18.59 4.76 14.96
N GLU A 53 17.68 3.81 15.21
CA GLU A 53 17.58 3.09 16.48
C GLU A 53 18.89 2.39 16.89
N HIS A 54 19.64 1.87 15.93
CA HIS A 54 20.89 1.17 16.17
C HIS A 54 22.05 2.14 16.44
N LEU A 55 22.10 3.25 15.70
CA LEU A 55 23.12 4.30 15.83
C LEU A 55 22.94 5.13 17.12
N ASP A 56 21.71 5.40 17.53
CA ASP A 56 21.43 6.15 18.76
C ASP A 56 21.74 5.35 20.04
N LYS A 57 21.77 4.01 19.96
CA LYS A 57 22.01 3.11 21.11
C LYS A 57 23.45 2.59 21.21
N ASN A 58 24.27 2.74 20.17
CA ASN A 58 25.69 2.37 20.19
C ASN A 58 26.50 3.41 19.41
N PRO A 59 27.53 4.06 20.01
CA PRO A 59 28.45 4.85 19.23
C PRO A 59 29.08 3.95 18.16
N PRO A 60 29.20 4.39 16.90
CA PRO A 60 29.63 3.52 15.81
C PRO A 60 31.11 3.18 15.97
N ASP A 61 31.40 1.92 16.32
CA ASP A 61 32.73 1.30 16.17
C ASP A 61 32.99 0.82 14.72
N ALA A 62 32.08 1.12 13.78
CA ALA A 62 32.16 0.69 12.39
C ALA A 62 32.35 1.88 11.43
N PRO A 63 33.21 1.74 10.40
CA PRO A 63 33.45 2.80 9.42
C PRO A 63 32.16 3.19 8.70
N SER A 64 31.97 4.48 8.53
CA SER A 64 30.77 5.07 7.93
C SER A 64 30.76 4.86 6.41
N LEU A 65 29.59 4.98 5.78
CA LEU A 65 29.47 4.94 4.31
C LEU A 65 30.38 5.98 3.64
N THR A 66 30.61 7.14 4.27
CA THR A 66 31.57 8.15 3.79
C THR A 66 33.02 7.69 3.80
N ASP A 67 33.40 6.77 4.69
CA ASP A 67 34.74 6.18 4.74
C ASP A 67 34.96 5.15 3.62
N ILE A 68 33.89 4.49 3.17
CA ILE A 68 33.95 3.46 2.11
C ILE A 68 33.98 4.10 0.71
N ILE A 69 33.33 5.25 0.52
CA ILE A 69 33.22 5.91 -0.81
C ILE A 69 34.44 6.81 -1.09
N SER A 70 35.20 7.18 -0.06
CA SER A 70 36.36 8.08 -0.16
C SER A 70 37.71 7.35 -0.26
N GLY A 71 37.70 6.02 -0.39
CA GLY A 71 38.88 5.15 -0.47
C GLY A 71 39.28 4.77 -1.90
#